data_AF-A0A2S8ZID2-F1
#
_entry.id   AF-A0A2S8ZID2-F1
#
_cell.length_a   1.000
_cell.length_b   1.000
_cell.length_c   1.000
_cell.angle_alpha   90.00
_cell.angle_beta   90.00
_cell.angle_gamma   90.00
#
_symmetry.space_group_name_H-M   'P 1'
#
loop_
_entity.id
_entity.type
_entity.pdbx_description
1 polymer ?
#
loop_
_entity_poly.entity_id
_entity_poly.type
_entity_poly.pdbx_seq_one_letter_code
_entity_poly.pdbx_strand_id
1 'polypeptide(L)'
;MSEHPYERLALAEDLHLTWQAHLLTVASTRWPPGIFLFDVEYLTIEAKPGRRGVKVAIGSRGAQITFQVLRFDLDADAFRCFEAFVARLRDHREVLRATAG
;
A
#
# COMPACT_ATOMS: atom_id res chain seq x y z
N MET A 1 -21.42 -8.33 -12.41
CA MET A 1 -20.61 -7.14 -12.10
C MET A 1 -19.65 -7.57 -11.02
N SER A 2 -18.35 -7.71 -11.32
CA SER A 2 -17.36 -8.02 -10.29
C SER A 2 -17.36 -6.88 -9.29
N GLU A 3 -17.87 -7.14 -8.08
CA GLU A 3 -17.71 -6.24 -6.94
C GLU A 3 -16.20 -6.07 -6.73
N HIS A 4 -15.66 -4.97 -7.23
CA HIS A 4 -14.26 -4.68 -6.99
C HIS A 4 -14.10 -4.48 -5.47
N PRO A 5 -13.15 -5.17 -4.83
CA PRO A 5 -12.97 -5.05 -3.39
C PRO A 5 -12.68 -3.57 -3.07
N TYR A 6 -13.54 -2.99 -2.23
CA TYR A 6 -13.28 -1.72 -1.56
C TYR A 6 -12.89 -2.03 -0.13
N GLU A 7 -11.65 -1.70 0.23
CA GLU A 7 -11.14 -1.89 1.57
C GLU A 7 -10.44 -0.61 2.06
N ARG A 8 -10.71 -0.22 3.30
CA ARG A 8 -10.05 0.92 3.95
C ARG A 8 -9.37 0.46 5.23
N LEU A 9 -8.12 0.88 5.42
CA LEU A 9 -7.33 0.65 6.63
C LEU A 9 -6.79 1.98 7.16
N ALA A 10 -7.15 2.32 8.40
CA ALA A 10 -6.54 3.42 9.14
C ALA A 10 -5.35 2.87 9.94
N LEU A 11 -4.13 3.27 9.58
CA LEU A 11 -2.90 2.87 10.27
C LEU A 11 -2.53 3.82 11.39
N ALA A 12 -2.96 5.07 11.29
CA ALA A 12 -2.88 6.11 12.30
C ALA A 12 -3.98 7.14 12.05
N GLU A 13 -4.15 8.10 12.96
CA GLU A 13 -5.10 9.22 12.79
C GLU A 13 -4.85 9.96 11.46
N ASP A 14 -3.59 10.11 11.09
CA ASP A 14 -3.11 10.86 9.94
C ASP A 14 -2.64 10.00 8.75
N LEU A 15 -2.90 8.68 8.76
CA LEU A 15 -2.44 7.74 7.73
C LEU A 15 -3.49 6.68 7.40
N HIS A 16 -4.05 6.78 6.19
CA HIS A 16 -5.10 5.90 5.69
C HIS A 16 -4.69 5.26 4.37
N LEU A 17 -4.94 3.97 4.25
CA LEU A 17 -4.83 3.19 3.02
C LEU A 17 -6.23 2.85 2.52
N THR A 18 -6.46 2.98 1.22
CA THR A 18 -7.69 2.52 0.58
C THR A 18 -7.32 1.71 -0.65
N TRP A 19 -7.84 0.49 -0.74
CA TRP A 19 -7.73 -0.34 -1.93
C TRP A 19 -9.08 -0.37 -2.64
N GLN A 20 -9.07 -0.05 -3.94
CA GLN A 20 -10.23 -0.16 -4.81
C GLN A 20 -9.79 -0.66 -6.18
N ALA A 21 -10.33 -1.80 -6.61
CA ALA A 21 -9.98 -2.44 -7.89
C ALA A 21 -8.46 -2.67 -8.03
N HIS A 22 -7.80 -2.00 -8.96
CA HIS A 22 -6.35 -2.12 -9.21
C HIS A 22 -5.53 -1.01 -8.56
N LEU A 23 -6.14 -0.16 -7.72
CA LEU A 23 -5.48 1.01 -7.14
C LEU A 23 -5.36 0.90 -5.62
N LEU A 24 -4.18 1.19 -5.12
CA LEU A 24 -3.93 1.51 -3.72
C LEU A 24 -3.76 3.01 -3.58
N THR A 25 -4.60 3.62 -2.75
CA THR A 25 -4.54 5.02 -2.38
C THR A 25 -3.94 5.17 -0.99
N VAL A 26 -3.00 6.12 -0.84
CA VAL A 26 -2.47 6.55 0.46
C VAL A 26 -2.89 8.00 0.70
N ALA A 27 -3.65 8.23 1.78
CA ALA A 27 -4.05 9.56 2.24
C ALA A 27 -3.35 9.87 3.57
N SER A 28 -2.59 10.95 3.60
CA SER A 28 -1.86 11.36 4.81
C SER A 28 -1.46 12.83 4.80
N THR A 29 -1.37 13.42 5.99
CA THR A 29 -0.83 14.78 6.21
C THR A 29 0.67 14.79 6.49
N ARG A 30 1.34 13.62 6.49
CA ARG A 30 2.79 13.49 6.76
C ARG A 30 3.67 14.02 5.62
N TRP A 31 3.09 14.20 4.44
CA TRP A 31 3.71 14.76 3.26
C TRP A 31 2.91 15.98 2.80
N PRO A 32 3.43 16.80 1.87
CA PRO A 32 2.63 17.84 1.24
C PRO A 32 1.26 17.28 0.84
N PRO A 33 0.15 17.99 1.14
CA PRO A 33 -1.19 17.48 0.92
C PRO A 33 -1.34 16.88 -0.47
N GLY A 34 -1.65 15.59 -0.51
CA GLY A 34 -1.66 14.84 -1.75
C GLY A 34 -2.29 13.47 -1.57
N ILE A 35 -2.90 12.99 -2.66
CA ILE A 35 -3.39 11.62 -2.77
C ILE A 35 -2.36 10.87 -3.58
N PHE A 36 -1.76 9.83 -3.00
CA PHE A 36 -0.82 8.97 -3.72
C PHE A 36 -1.56 7.74 -4.23
N LEU A 37 -1.50 7.53 -5.54
CA LEU A 37 -2.15 6.42 -6.23
C LEU A 37 -1.08 5.46 -6.75
N PHE A 38 -1.19 4.19 -6.37
CA PHE A 38 -0.31 3.14 -6.82
C PHE A 38 -1.12 2.09 -7.56
N ASP A 39 -0.71 1.78 -8.78
CA ASP A 39 -1.19 0.59 -9.47
C ASP A 39 -0.67 -0.66 -8.75
N VAL A 40 -1.60 -1.55 -8.38
CA VAL A 40 -1.32 -2.79 -7.65
C VAL A 40 -0.39 -3.72 -8.43
N GLU A 41 -0.43 -3.70 -9.76
CA GLU A 41 0.44 -4.51 -10.61
C GLU A 41 1.93 -4.17 -10.41
N TYR A 42 2.21 -2.87 -10.23
CA TYR A 42 3.55 -2.32 -10.11
C TYR A 42 3.98 -2.03 -8.66
N LEU A 43 3.10 -2.27 -7.69
CA LEU A 43 3.30 -1.94 -6.28
C LEU A 43 4.53 -2.65 -5.69
N THR A 44 5.39 -1.87 -5.03
CA THR A 44 6.50 -2.36 -4.22
C THR A 44 6.31 -1.97 -2.76
N ILE A 45 6.53 -2.93 -1.86
CA ILE A 45 6.43 -2.73 -0.42
C ILE A 45 7.65 -3.36 0.24
N GLU A 46 8.41 -2.54 0.96
CA GLU A 46 9.50 -2.99 1.83
C GLU A 46 9.13 -2.72 3.29
N ALA A 47 9.31 -3.71 4.16
CA ALA A 47 9.16 -3.57 5.59
C ALA A 47 10.46 -4.01 6.29
N LYS A 48 11.00 -3.19 7.18
CA LYS A 48 12.25 -3.47 7.92
C LYS A 48 12.07 -3.16 9.40
N PRO A 49 12.53 -4.04 10.32
CA PRO A 49 12.49 -3.75 11.74
C PRO A 49 13.38 -2.54 12.07
N GLY A 50 12.92 -1.70 13.01
CA GLY A 50 13.60 -0.53 13.51
C GLY A 50 13.53 -0.42 15.03
N ARG A 51 14.25 0.54 15.62
CA ARG A 51 14.36 0.69 17.09
C ARG A 51 13.02 0.97 17.81
N ARG A 52 12.00 1.49 17.11
CA ARG A 52 10.70 1.90 17.68
C ARG A 52 9.50 1.22 17.01
N GLY A 53 9.72 0.23 16.14
CA GLY A 53 8.65 -0.36 15.34
C GLY A 53 9.15 -0.86 13.99
N VAL A 54 8.26 -0.91 13.00
CA VAL A 54 8.58 -1.37 11.65
C VAL A 54 8.56 -0.18 10.69
N LYS A 55 9.64 -0.02 9.93
CA LYS A 55 9.74 0.96 8.85
C LYS A 55 9.13 0.37 7.60
N VAL A 56 8.10 1.02 7.07
CA VAL A 56 7.44 0.63 5.83
C VAL A 56 7.79 1.64 4.74
N ALA A 57 8.13 1.13 3.55
CA ALA A 57 8.27 1.92 2.34
C ALA A 57 7.30 1.39 1.27
N ILE A 58 6.41 2.25 0.79
CA ILE A 58 5.49 1.96 -0.33
C ILE A 58 5.99 2.71 -1.56
N GLY A 59 6.09 2.01 -2.69
CA GLY A 59 6.49 2.57 -3.98
C GLY A 59 5.85 1.82 -5.14
N SER A 60 6.28 2.15 -6.36
CA SER A 60 5.93 1.42 -7.58
C SER A 60 7.18 1.18 -8.42
N ARG A 61 7.22 0.09 -9.20
CA ARG A 61 8.31 -0.28 -10.11
C ARG A 61 7.69 -0.56 -11.48
N GLY A 62 8.10 0.15 -12.52
CA GLY A 62 7.65 -0.19 -13.88
C GLY A 62 7.61 0.91 -14.93
N ALA A 63 7.89 2.17 -14.59
CA ALA A 63 7.94 3.24 -15.58
C ALA A 63 9.27 3.98 -15.49
N GLN A 64 9.72 4.53 -16.61
CA GLN A 64 10.89 5.40 -16.73
C GLN A 64 10.69 6.76 -16.00
N ILE A 65 10.01 6.76 -14.85
CA ILE A 65 9.54 7.91 -14.09
C ILE A 65 10.02 7.76 -12.64
N THR A 66 10.39 8.88 -12.02
CA THR A 66 10.72 8.94 -10.59
C THR A 66 9.47 8.64 -9.76
N PHE A 67 9.44 7.47 -9.11
CA PHE A 67 8.37 7.11 -8.19
C PHE A 67 8.58 7.75 -6.82
N GLN A 68 7.50 8.27 -6.24
CA GLN A 68 7.51 8.75 -4.85
C GLN A 68 7.44 7.54 -3.91
N VAL A 69 8.45 7.40 -3.06
CA VAL A 69 8.52 6.34 -2.04
C VAL A 69 8.05 6.92 -0.71
N LEU A 70 6.89 6.46 -0.23
CA LEU A 70 6.31 6.89 1.05
C LEU A 70 6.90 6.06 2.17
N ARG A 71 7.51 6.70 3.16
CA ARG A 71 8.16 6.04 4.30
C ARG A 71 7.50 6.43 5.62
N PHE A 72 7.07 5.44 6.38
CA PHE A 72 6.45 5.67 7.69
C PHE A 72 6.80 4.55 8.67
N ASP A 73 6.73 4.88 9.95
CA ASP A 73 6.93 3.93 11.04
C ASP A 73 5.57 3.46 11.56
N LEU A 74 5.45 2.16 11.83
CA LEU A 74 4.29 1.53 12.45
C LEU A 74 4.69 0.87 13.78
N ASP A 75 3.82 0.94 14.78
CA ASP A 75 3.91 0.08 15.95
C ASP A 75 3.56 -1.38 15.60
N ALA A 76 3.65 -2.27 16.58
CA ALA A 76 3.45 -3.70 16.35
C ALA A 76 2.02 -4.04 15.94
N ASP A 77 1.01 -3.32 16.42
CA ASP A 77 -0.40 -3.62 16.18
C ASP A 77 -0.82 -3.10 14.80
N ALA A 78 -0.45 -1.84 14.51
CA ALA A 78 -0.63 -1.25 13.19
C ALA A 78 0.12 -2.04 12.11
N PHE A 79 1.32 -2.56 12.41
CA PHE A 79 2.05 -3.40 11.46
C PHE A 79 1.35 -4.72 11.16
N ARG A 80 0.75 -5.39 12.15
CA ARG A 80 -0.01 -6.64 11.90
C ARG A 80 -1.23 -6.39 11.00
N CYS A 81 -1.95 -5.28 11.23
CA CYS A 81 -3.05 -4.88 10.37
C CYS A 81 -2.58 -4.56 8.95
N PHE A 82 -1.47 -3.82 8.84
CA PHE A 82 -0.84 -3.52 7.56
C PHE A 82 -0.42 -4.79 6.81
N GLU A 83 0.23 -5.73 7.49
CA GLU A 83 0.69 -6.99 6.89
C GLU A 83 -0.48 -7.81 6.34
N ALA A 84 -1.57 -7.94 7.10
CA ALA A 84 -2.77 -8.62 6.65
C ALA A 84 -3.41 -7.96 5.41
N PHE A 85 -3.44 -6.62 5.39
CA PHE A 85 -3.92 -5.85 4.23
C PHE A 85 -3.03 -6.05 3.00
N VAL A 86 -1.71 -6.02 3.17
CA VAL A 86 -0.74 -6.25 2.09
C VAL A 86 -0.80 -7.67 1.57
N ALA A 87 -1.06 -8.67 2.41
CA ALA A 87 -1.24 -10.05 1.97
C ALA A 87 -2.40 -10.16 0.96
N ARG A 88 -3.56 -9.56 1.27
CA ARG A 88 -4.72 -9.52 0.35
C ARG A 88 -4.41 -8.81 -0.96
N LEU A 89 -3.69 -7.69 -0.91
CA LEU A 89 -3.24 -6.97 -2.10
C LEU A 89 -2.33 -7.83 -2.99
N ARG A 90 -1.42 -8.59 -2.38
CA ARG A 90 -0.52 -9.50 -3.11
C ARG A 90 -1.30 -10.62 -3.78
N ASP A 91 -2.23 -11.26 -3.05
CA ASP A 91 -3.07 -12.31 -3.60
C ASP A 91 -3.87 -11.80 -4.81
N HIS A 92 -4.45 -10.60 -4.71
CA HIS A 92 -5.15 -9.97 -5.83
C HIS A 92 -4.23 -9.69 -7.03
N ARG A 93 -3.02 -9.19 -6.79
CA ARG A 93 -2.04 -8.95 -7.84
C ARG A 93 -1.69 -10.23 -8.61
N GLU A 94 -1.51 -11.35 -7.91
CA GLU A 94 -1.23 -12.63 -8.56
C GLU A 94 -2.43 -13.12 -9.38
N VAL A 95 -3.67 -12.89 -8.93
CA VAL A 95 -4.87 -13.16 -9.74
C VAL A 95 -4.89 -12.32 -11.02
N LEU A 96 -4.65 -11.00 -10.91
CA LEU A 96 -4.62 -10.11 -12.07
C LEU A 96 -3.62 -10.58 -13.13
N ARG A 97 -2.41 -10.97 -12.69
CA ARG A 97 -1.37 -11.53 -13.57
C ARG A 97 -1.79 -12.84 -14.23
N ALA A 98 -2.45 -13.72 -13.49
CA ALA A 98 -2.91 -15.01 -14.01
C ALA A 98 -4.06 -14.85 -15.04
N THR A 99 -4.88 -13.81 -14.94
CA THR A 99 -5.95 -13.52 -15.91
C THR A 99 -5.51 -12.68 -17.11
N ALA A 100 -4.34 -12.04 -17.05
CA ALA A 100 -3.81 -11.20 -18.13
C ALA A 100 -2.92 -11.96 -19.13
N GLY A 101 -2.56 -13.22 -18.84
CA GLY A 101 -1.83 -14.13 -19.72
C GLY A 101 -2.73 -15.15 -20.37
#